data_AF-A0A7C8CV63-F1
#
_entry.id   AF-A0A7C8CV63-F1
#
_cell.length_a   1.000
_cell.length_b   1.000
_cell.length_c   1.000
_cell.angle_alpha   90.00
_cell.angle_beta   90.00
_cell.angle_gamma   90.00
#
_symmetry.space_group_name_H-M   'P 1'
#
loop_
_entity.id
_entity.type
_entity.pdbx_description
1 polymer ?
#
loop_
_entity_poly.entity_id
_entity_poly.type
_entity_poly.pdbx_seq_one_letter_code
_entity_poly.pdbx_strand_id
1 'polypeptide(L)'
;MIALSLLALFPLAQSSITISVWQEDGEALCNVQARDVQAHLLMAQLGRKADRQVTGFEDVDQSPRVDIHLNGRPLNQAVQYILGSAGLTATVSLQSIDVRGELPPFPDGEAARNAAEVRYLAALRRFPTGPGAVRARQDLAELALDGGQLQKAVRHYELLIEDFPDDDSAQESHMAVGRLLVELELWTQALPHFAVVANVELDESTAQRFVPILAEARRELARCILMRGEPRRARFMLQGLEQVIPPVDDNDRAQRWLLMARALLDLGQHERGLRFLDRALNLGQGIISEFEGMDLRARGLVLAGEPIEGSLAWLHFSRTQPITTKRKALARAAQLALSVEGEELAVLFLQKHADKEGLGDVIEPYSAEARSRLGLDAKSFENSTPSIRLDRGEQLLASGSSDQALRVFRALQQEIWTLSTAERMRYGMAYAPLLEQQESADASIEFLRNLALSLESVENRSRVYLLAAEILERHARFEEAAEAYGGKL
;
A
#
# COMPACT_ATOMS: atom_id res chain seq x y z
N MET A 1 43.43 -52.23 38.35
CA MET A 1 43.30 -50.78 38.61
C MET A 1 41.85 -50.40 38.39
N ILE A 2 41.07 -50.37 39.46
CA ILE A 2 39.65 -49.97 39.46
C ILE A 2 39.65 -48.54 40.01
N ALA A 3 39.28 -47.57 39.18
CA ALA A 3 39.16 -46.17 39.57
C ALA A 3 37.86 -45.98 40.35
N LEU A 4 37.99 -45.68 41.65
CA LEU A 4 36.88 -45.39 42.55
C LEU A 4 36.50 -43.91 42.36
N SER A 5 35.34 -43.68 41.77
CA SER A 5 34.73 -42.35 41.60
C SER A 5 34.26 -41.82 42.96
N LEU A 6 34.91 -40.79 43.47
CA LEU A 6 34.49 -40.01 44.62
C LEU A 6 33.27 -39.15 44.24
N LEU A 7 32.08 -39.65 44.54
CA LEU A 7 30.83 -38.88 44.54
C LEU A 7 30.86 -37.94 45.76
N ALA A 8 31.16 -36.68 45.53
CA ALA A 8 30.99 -35.63 46.53
C ALA A 8 29.48 -35.42 46.77
N LEU A 9 28.99 -35.90 47.91
CA LEU A 9 27.69 -35.55 48.47
C LEU A 9 27.69 -34.06 48.83
N PHE A 10 27.18 -33.22 47.94
CA PHE A 10 26.80 -31.86 48.30
C PHE A 10 25.66 -31.94 49.33
N PRO A 11 25.72 -31.18 50.45
CA PRO A 11 24.60 -31.13 51.38
C PRO A 11 23.37 -30.59 50.65
N LEU A 12 22.28 -31.37 50.63
CA LEU A 12 20.97 -30.91 50.19
C LEU A 12 20.65 -29.61 50.95
N ALA A 13 20.51 -28.51 50.23
CA ALA A 13 20.16 -27.22 50.81
C ALA A 13 18.85 -27.40 51.59
N GLN A 14 18.89 -27.21 52.92
CA GLN A 14 17.71 -27.27 53.75
C GLN A 14 16.82 -26.06 53.42
N SER A 15 15.57 -26.32 53.04
CA SER A 15 14.58 -25.28 52.87
C SER A 15 14.38 -24.56 54.20
N SER A 16 14.51 -23.23 54.20
CA SER A 16 14.32 -22.39 55.39
C SER A 16 13.37 -21.26 55.06
N ILE A 17 12.47 -20.95 56.00
CA ILE A 17 11.50 -19.86 55.89
C ILE A 17 11.55 -19.08 57.20
N THR A 18 11.85 -17.79 57.11
CA THR A 18 11.76 -16.84 58.23
C THR A 18 10.89 -15.68 57.80
N ILE A 19 9.77 -15.49 58.50
CA ILE A 19 8.82 -14.40 58.24
C ILE A 19 8.55 -13.64 59.54
N SER A 20 8.67 -12.32 59.48
CA SER A 20 8.19 -11.41 60.52
C SER A 20 7.27 -10.38 59.89
N VAL A 21 6.15 -10.09 60.55
CA VAL A 21 5.16 -9.10 60.14
C VAL A 21 4.90 -8.18 61.32
N TRP A 22 4.91 -6.87 61.10
CA TRP A 22 4.58 -5.86 62.11
C TRP A 22 3.75 -4.74 61.48
N GLN A 23 3.21 -3.85 62.32
CA GLN A 23 2.43 -2.70 61.89
C GLN A 23 3.25 -1.44 62.13
N GLU A 24 3.31 -0.57 61.12
CA GLU A 24 3.97 0.73 61.19
C GLU A 24 3.12 1.74 60.40
N ASP A 25 2.73 2.85 61.01
CA ASP A 25 1.87 3.88 60.42
C ASP A 25 0.57 3.37 59.77
N GLY A 26 0.00 2.29 60.31
CA GLY A 26 -1.24 1.67 59.79
C GLY A 26 -1.03 0.78 58.55
N GLU A 27 0.21 0.56 58.14
CA GLU A 27 0.58 -0.37 57.08
C GLU A 27 1.25 -1.63 57.66
N ALA A 28 0.88 -2.80 57.15
CA ALA A 28 1.52 -4.05 57.53
C ALA A 28 2.86 -4.17 56.79
N LEU A 29 3.97 -4.18 57.50
CA LEU A 29 5.32 -4.40 56.96
C LEU A 29 5.80 -5.81 57.25
N CYS A 30 6.66 -6.35 56.40
CA CYS A 30 7.21 -7.69 56.59
C CYS A 30 8.67 -7.85 56.14
N ASN A 31 9.38 -8.73 56.85
CA ASN A 31 10.62 -9.34 56.38
C ASN A 31 10.34 -10.78 55.98
N VAL A 32 10.83 -11.19 54.82
CA VAL A 32 10.68 -12.55 54.29
C VAL A 32 12.04 -13.03 53.83
N GLN A 33 12.54 -14.11 54.45
CA GLN A 33 13.72 -14.83 53.99
C GLN A 33 13.30 -16.27 53.72
N ALA A 34 13.34 -16.68 52.46
CA ALA A 34 13.01 -18.03 52.03
C ALA A 34 14.03 -18.51 51.00
N ARG A 35 14.46 -19.77 51.11
CA ARG A 35 15.36 -20.39 50.12
C ARG A 35 14.83 -21.76 49.73
N ASP A 36 14.61 -21.93 48.44
CA ASP A 36 14.14 -23.14 47.78
C ASP A 36 12.82 -23.67 48.39
N VAL A 37 11.82 -22.80 48.48
CA VAL A 37 10.54 -23.07 49.15
C VAL A 37 9.39 -23.02 48.16
N GLN A 38 8.45 -23.96 48.25
CA GLN A 38 7.22 -23.92 47.46
C GLN A 38 6.40 -22.67 47.78
N ALA A 39 6.02 -21.91 46.75
CA ALA A 39 5.30 -20.65 46.88
C ALA A 39 4.05 -20.74 47.77
N HIS A 40 3.26 -21.81 47.66
CA HIS A 40 2.06 -21.98 48.49
C HIS A 40 2.38 -22.13 50.00
N LEU A 41 3.46 -22.82 50.36
CA LEU A 41 3.89 -22.96 51.76
C LEU A 41 4.36 -21.62 52.32
N LEU A 42 5.14 -20.88 51.53
CA LEU A 42 5.61 -19.55 51.91
C LEU A 42 4.43 -18.60 52.15
N MET A 43 3.46 -18.60 51.22
CA MET A 43 2.28 -17.75 51.30
C MET A 43 1.36 -18.13 52.46
N ALA A 44 1.13 -19.43 52.70
CA ALA A 44 0.34 -19.89 53.85
C ALA A 44 0.96 -19.44 55.18
N GLN A 45 2.30 -19.45 55.31
CA GLN A 45 2.98 -18.94 56.51
C GLN A 45 2.88 -17.42 56.61
N LEU A 46 3.05 -16.69 55.50
CA LEU A 46 2.90 -15.24 55.47
C LEU A 46 1.48 -14.80 55.85
N GLY A 47 0.46 -15.45 55.30
CA GLY A 47 -0.95 -15.19 55.61
C GLY A 47 -1.26 -15.40 57.10
N ARG A 48 -0.79 -16.50 57.70
CA ARG A 48 -0.95 -16.72 59.16
C ARG A 48 -0.27 -15.64 60.00
N LYS A 49 0.91 -15.18 59.61
CA LYS A 49 1.64 -14.11 60.32
C LYS A 49 0.99 -12.73 60.15
N ALA A 50 0.31 -12.51 59.02
CA ALA A 50 -0.39 -11.27 58.70
C ALA A 50 -1.87 -11.27 59.11
N ASP A 51 -2.37 -12.35 59.72
CA ASP A 51 -3.80 -12.56 60.04
C ASP A 51 -4.70 -12.40 58.79
N ARG A 52 -4.38 -13.17 57.73
CA ARG A 52 -5.09 -13.21 56.46
C ARG A 52 -5.24 -14.66 55.97
N GLN A 53 -6.42 -15.00 55.46
CA GLN A 53 -6.67 -16.30 54.85
C GLN A 53 -6.12 -16.34 53.42
N VAL A 54 -5.38 -17.38 53.06
CA VAL A 54 -4.84 -17.55 51.69
C VAL A 54 -5.69 -18.58 50.94
N THR A 55 -6.19 -18.22 49.75
CA THR A 55 -7.05 -19.07 48.89
C THR A 55 -6.56 -19.07 47.44
N GLY A 56 -7.06 -19.98 46.60
CA GLY A 56 -6.84 -19.98 45.14
C GLY A 56 -5.61 -20.74 44.65
N PHE A 57 -4.87 -21.41 45.55
CA PHE A 57 -3.77 -22.30 45.14
C PHE A 57 -4.26 -23.64 44.56
N GLU A 58 -5.51 -24.00 44.84
CA GLU A 58 -6.22 -25.16 44.30
C GLU A 58 -6.34 -25.13 42.77
N ASP A 59 -6.37 -23.94 42.16
CA ASP A 59 -6.49 -23.74 40.72
C ASP A 59 -5.11 -23.61 40.02
N VAL A 60 -4.01 -23.81 40.75
CA VAL A 60 -2.65 -23.66 40.23
C VAL A 60 -2.00 -25.04 40.05
N ASP A 61 -1.82 -25.45 38.79
CA ASP A 61 -1.31 -26.79 38.43
C ASP A 61 0.06 -27.13 39.03
N GLN A 62 0.91 -26.13 39.30
CA GLN A 62 2.23 -26.32 39.92
C GLN A 62 2.54 -25.19 40.90
N SER A 63 2.99 -25.53 42.12
CA SER A 63 3.54 -24.55 43.06
C SER A 63 5.06 -24.45 42.87
N PRO A 64 5.56 -23.49 42.07
CA PRO A 64 7.00 -23.34 41.85
C PRO A 64 7.73 -23.02 43.15
N ARG A 65 9.03 -23.31 43.15
CA ARG A 65 9.93 -23.02 44.26
C ARG A 65 10.55 -21.64 44.07
N VAL A 66 10.62 -20.87 45.15
CA VAL A 66 11.09 -19.48 45.14
C VAL A 66 12.19 -19.24 46.16
N ASP A 67 13.10 -18.35 45.80
CA ASP A 67 14.13 -17.76 46.66
C ASP A 67 13.76 -16.29 46.90
N ILE A 68 13.47 -15.92 48.15
CA ILE A 68 12.95 -14.61 48.50
C ILE A 68 13.78 -14.00 49.61
N HIS A 69 14.22 -12.75 49.41
CA HIS A 69 14.84 -11.94 50.45
C HIS A 69 14.26 -10.54 50.42
N LEU A 70 13.37 -10.25 51.37
CA LEU A 70 12.69 -8.96 51.52
C LEU A 70 12.87 -8.47 52.94
N ASN A 71 13.22 -7.18 53.07
CA ASN A 71 13.37 -6.52 54.36
C ASN A 71 12.49 -5.26 54.39
N GLY A 72 11.61 -5.15 55.39
CA GLY A 72 10.79 -3.97 55.68
C GLY A 72 9.83 -3.59 54.55
N ARG A 73 9.25 -4.57 53.84
CA ARG A 73 8.38 -4.28 52.69
C ARG A 73 6.91 -4.33 53.10
N PRO A 74 6.07 -3.41 52.61
CA PRO A 74 4.63 -3.53 52.80
C PRO A 74 4.09 -4.87 52.32
N LEU A 75 3.11 -5.41 53.04
CA LEU A 75 2.56 -6.74 52.81
C LEU A 75 2.12 -6.92 51.37
N ASN A 76 1.40 -5.94 50.81
CA ASN A 76 0.96 -5.97 49.40
C ASN A 76 2.15 -6.11 48.44
N GLN A 77 3.25 -5.42 48.72
CA GLN A 77 4.45 -5.46 47.89
C GLN A 77 5.17 -6.81 48.02
N ALA A 78 5.25 -7.35 49.24
CA ALA A 78 5.87 -8.65 49.48
C ALA A 78 5.07 -9.79 48.84
N VAL A 79 3.75 -9.78 48.97
CA VAL A 79 2.85 -10.74 48.30
C VAL A 79 3.03 -10.67 46.79
N GLN A 80 3.01 -9.48 46.20
CA GLN A 80 3.23 -9.30 44.76
C GLN A 80 4.60 -9.80 44.30
N TYR A 81 5.66 -9.56 45.08
CA TYR A 81 7.01 -10.02 44.75
C TYR A 81 7.11 -11.54 44.82
N ILE A 82 6.65 -12.15 45.91
CA ILE A 82 6.70 -13.61 46.13
C ILE A 82 5.93 -14.34 45.02
N LEU A 83 4.70 -13.92 44.76
CA LEU A 83 3.85 -14.57 43.76
C LEU A 83 4.31 -14.25 42.33
N GLY A 84 4.79 -13.04 42.07
CA GLY A 84 5.36 -12.67 40.77
C GLY A 84 6.56 -13.53 40.39
N SER A 85 7.45 -13.84 41.34
CA SER A 85 8.57 -14.78 41.12
C SER A 85 8.12 -16.22 40.84
N ALA A 86 6.85 -16.53 41.11
CA ALA A 86 6.21 -17.82 40.88
C ALA A 86 5.28 -17.83 39.64
N GLY A 87 5.18 -16.74 38.87
CA GLY A 87 4.20 -16.64 37.76
C GLY A 87 2.74 -16.60 38.24
N LEU A 88 2.52 -16.09 39.46
CA LEU A 88 1.23 -16.00 40.11
C LEU A 88 0.87 -14.53 40.39
N THR A 89 -0.43 -14.28 40.54
CA THR A 89 -0.99 -12.99 40.96
C THR A 89 -1.81 -13.17 42.23
N ALA A 90 -2.04 -12.07 42.96
CA ALA A 90 -3.02 -12.08 44.03
C ALA A 90 -3.71 -10.75 44.23
N THR A 91 -4.93 -10.82 44.77
CA THR A 91 -5.62 -9.68 45.36
C THR A 91 -5.51 -9.78 46.89
N VAL A 92 -5.03 -8.70 47.52
CA VAL A 92 -4.87 -8.64 48.97
C VAL A 92 -5.99 -7.77 49.55
N SER A 93 -6.77 -8.35 50.46
CA SER A 93 -7.86 -7.69 51.17
C SER A 93 -7.56 -7.58 52.67
N LEU A 94 -8.50 -7.00 53.42
CA LEU A 94 -8.43 -6.96 54.88
C LEU A 94 -8.60 -8.32 55.56
N GLN A 95 -9.03 -9.36 54.84
CA GLN A 95 -9.30 -10.67 55.44
C GLN A 95 -8.62 -11.82 54.68
N SER A 96 -8.25 -11.60 53.42
CA SER A 96 -7.77 -12.66 52.54
C SER A 96 -6.66 -12.21 51.58
N ILE A 97 -5.90 -13.20 51.10
CA ILE A 97 -5.00 -13.12 49.96
C ILE A 97 -5.51 -14.17 48.96
N ASP A 98 -6.18 -13.72 47.90
CA ASP A 98 -6.73 -14.59 46.86
C ASP A 98 -5.72 -14.71 45.71
N VAL A 99 -5.15 -15.91 45.54
CA VAL A 99 -4.07 -16.21 44.59
C VAL A 99 -4.64 -16.80 43.31
N ARG A 100 -4.10 -16.41 42.15
CA ARG A 100 -4.51 -16.94 40.85
C ARG A 100 -3.31 -17.15 39.95
N GLY A 101 -3.39 -18.14 39.07
CA GLY A 101 -2.47 -18.26 37.93
C GLY A 101 -2.51 -17.01 37.08
N GLU A 102 -1.34 -16.49 36.71
CA GLU A 102 -1.26 -15.31 35.82
C GLU A 102 -1.65 -15.65 34.38
N LEU A 103 -1.31 -16.87 33.97
CA LEU A 103 -1.58 -17.41 32.65
C LEU A 103 -2.47 -18.66 32.76
N PRO A 104 -3.31 -18.94 31.76
CA PRO A 104 -3.99 -20.22 31.67
C PRO A 104 -2.98 -21.38 31.52
N PRO A 105 -3.37 -22.63 31.81
CA PRO A 105 -2.47 -23.80 31.79
C PRO A 105 -1.72 -24.02 30.47
N PHE A 106 -2.30 -23.56 29.35
CA PHE A 106 -1.69 -23.57 28.02
C PHE A 106 -1.91 -22.20 27.38
N PRO A 107 -1.06 -21.20 27.68
CA PRO A 107 -1.23 -19.86 27.14
C PRO A 107 -0.89 -19.88 25.65
N ASP A 108 -1.76 -19.30 24.84
CA ASP A 108 -1.39 -18.91 23.49
C ASP A 108 -0.45 -17.69 23.55
N GLY A 109 0.17 -17.38 22.41
CA GLY A 109 1.11 -16.26 22.34
C GLY A 109 0.46 -14.90 22.63
N GLU A 110 -0.86 -14.76 22.48
CA GLU A 110 -1.57 -13.51 22.77
C GLU A 110 -1.80 -13.33 24.27
N ALA A 111 -2.25 -14.36 24.97
CA ALA A 111 -2.40 -14.36 26.42
C ALA A 111 -1.07 -14.06 27.12
N ALA A 112 0.03 -14.67 26.66
CA ALA A 112 1.37 -14.40 27.19
C ALA A 112 1.79 -12.94 26.99
N ARG A 113 1.55 -12.36 25.81
CA ARG A 113 1.87 -10.95 25.51
C ARG A 113 1.04 -9.98 26.34
N ASN A 114 -0.27 -10.23 26.47
CA ASN A 114 -1.17 -9.41 27.28
C ASN A 114 -0.76 -9.41 28.76
N ALA A 115 -0.39 -10.57 29.30
CA ALA A 115 0.12 -10.66 30.67
C ALA A 115 1.43 -9.87 30.84
N ALA A 116 2.39 -10.04 29.93
CA ALA A 116 3.65 -9.31 29.96
C ALA A 116 3.44 -7.78 29.89
N GLU A 117 2.56 -7.32 29.01
CA GLU A 117 2.22 -5.91 28.89
C GLU A 117 1.67 -5.33 30.20
N VAL A 118 0.70 -6.01 30.82
CA VAL A 118 0.13 -5.60 32.11
C VAL A 118 1.22 -5.48 33.18
N ARG A 119 2.18 -6.41 33.21
CA ARG A 119 3.30 -6.39 34.17
C ARG A 119 4.26 -5.24 33.93
N TYR A 120 4.68 -5.00 32.69
CA TYR A 120 5.55 -3.86 32.39
C TYR A 120 4.87 -2.52 32.68
N LEU A 121 3.60 -2.37 32.33
CA LEU A 121 2.84 -1.15 32.65
C LEU A 121 2.69 -0.93 34.16
N ALA A 122 2.43 -2.00 34.93
CA ALA A 122 2.38 -1.92 36.38
C ALA A 122 3.74 -1.56 36.99
N ALA A 123 4.83 -2.12 36.45
CA ALA A 123 6.19 -1.82 36.87
C ALA A 123 6.55 -0.36 36.59
N LEU A 124 6.27 0.14 35.38
CA LEU A 124 6.52 1.53 34.99
C LEU A 124 5.67 2.53 35.77
N ARG A 125 4.42 2.19 36.10
CA ARG A 125 3.58 3.05 36.95
C ARG A 125 4.18 3.22 38.34
N ARG A 126 4.83 2.19 38.87
CA ARG A 126 5.38 2.18 40.23
C ARG A 126 6.82 2.69 40.29
N PHE A 127 7.59 2.46 39.23
CA PHE A 127 8.99 2.80 39.12
C PHE A 127 9.26 3.50 37.78
N PRO A 128 8.69 4.70 37.55
CA PRO A 128 8.71 5.36 36.25
C PRO A 128 10.12 5.66 35.75
N THR A 129 11.08 5.90 36.66
CA THR A 129 12.48 6.18 36.35
C THR A 129 13.44 5.16 36.98
N GLY A 130 12.94 3.95 37.26
CA GLY A 130 13.76 2.89 37.87
C GLY A 130 14.80 2.32 36.89
N PRO A 131 15.82 1.59 37.37
CA PRO A 131 16.88 1.02 36.51
C PRO A 131 16.38 0.10 35.38
N GLY A 132 15.19 -0.49 35.53
CA GLY A 132 14.56 -1.33 34.51
C GLY A 132 13.55 -0.59 33.62
N ALA A 133 13.32 0.71 33.83
CA ALA A 133 12.25 1.44 33.14
C ALA A 133 12.53 1.60 31.64
N VAL A 134 13.77 1.94 31.26
CA VAL A 134 14.18 2.00 29.84
C VAL A 134 13.93 0.66 29.16
N ARG A 135 14.43 -0.44 29.76
CA ARG A 135 14.24 -1.80 29.22
C ARG A 135 12.76 -2.18 29.13
N ALA A 136 11.97 -1.89 30.16
CA ALA A 136 10.53 -2.17 30.16
C ALA A 136 9.78 -1.40 29.07
N ARG A 137 10.19 -0.16 28.76
CA ARG A 137 9.63 0.62 27.63
C ARG A 137 9.97 -0.01 26.29
N GLN A 138 11.23 -0.45 26.10
CA GLN A 138 11.65 -1.16 24.89
C GLN A 138 10.88 -2.47 24.72
N ASP A 139 10.79 -3.29 25.77
CA ASP A 139 10.08 -4.57 25.73
C ASP A 139 8.58 -4.36 25.41
N LEU A 140 7.95 -3.30 25.93
CA LEU A 140 6.56 -2.94 25.55
C LEU A 140 6.42 -2.55 24.08
N ALA A 141 7.42 -1.86 23.52
CA ALA A 141 7.42 -1.53 22.11
C ALA A 141 7.60 -2.79 21.24
N GLU A 142 8.53 -3.67 21.60
CA GLU A 142 8.76 -4.97 20.94
C GLU A 142 7.52 -5.87 20.99
N LEU A 143 6.87 -5.99 22.15
CA LEU A 143 5.61 -6.74 22.31
C LEU A 143 4.50 -6.20 21.40
N ALA A 144 4.43 -4.87 21.23
CA ALA A 144 3.48 -4.24 20.32
C ALA A 144 3.82 -4.53 18.85
N LEU A 145 5.11 -4.57 18.47
CA LEU A 145 5.55 -4.94 17.12
C LEU A 145 5.23 -6.40 16.79
N ASP A 146 5.50 -7.32 17.72
CA ASP A 146 5.16 -8.74 17.58
C ASP A 146 3.64 -8.95 17.43
N GLY A 147 2.84 -8.04 17.98
CA GLY A 147 1.40 -7.99 17.80
C GLY A 147 0.89 -7.25 16.56
N GLY A 148 1.78 -6.74 15.71
CA GLY A 148 1.41 -5.91 14.55
C GLY A 148 0.80 -4.55 14.92
N GLN A 149 0.93 -4.11 16.17
CA GLN A 149 0.36 -2.87 16.69
C GLN A 149 1.36 -1.71 16.52
N LEU A 150 1.68 -1.37 15.26
CA LEU A 150 2.75 -0.40 14.92
C LEU A 150 2.60 0.96 15.63
N GLN A 151 1.38 1.50 15.70
CA GLN A 151 1.13 2.79 16.38
C GLN A 151 1.41 2.73 17.89
N LYS A 152 1.11 1.60 18.53
CA LYS A 152 1.37 1.40 19.95
C LYS A 152 2.88 1.26 20.23
N ALA A 153 3.59 0.57 19.34
CA ALA A 153 5.05 0.51 19.39
C ALA A 153 5.69 1.90 19.25
N VAL A 154 5.23 2.71 18.29
CA VAL A 154 5.64 4.12 18.16
C VAL A 154 5.44 4.86 19.47
N ARG A 155 4.26 4.76 20.09
CA ARG A 155 3.98 5.46 21.35
C ARG A 155 4.91 5.02 22.49
N HIS A 156 5.26 3.74 22.59
CA HIS A 156 6.16 3.26 23.63
C HIS A 156 7.60 3.76 23.44
N TYR A 157 8.10 3.80 22.21
CA TYR A 157 9.41 4.40 21.92
C TYR A 157 9.42 5.92 22.11
N GLU A 158 8.35 6.63 21.74
CA GLU A 158 8.21 8.06 22.01
C GLU A 158 8.26 8.36 23.52
N LEU A 159 7.55 7.57 24.33
CA LEU A 159 7.61 7.69 25.79
C LEU A 159 9.01 7.40 26.33
N LEU A 160 9.77 6.47 25.73
CA LEU A 160 11.16 6.24 26.12
C LEU A 160 12.01 7.48 25.84
N ILE A 161 11.88 8.09 24.67
CA ILE A 161 12.58 9.33 24.29
C ILE A 161 12.20 10.49 25.23
N GLU A 162 10.91 10.63 25.54
CA GLU A 162 10.39 11.68 26.43
C GLU A 162 10.87 11.50 27.88
N ASP A 163 10.82 10.28 28.41
CA ASP A 163 11.17 9.96 29.80
C ASP A 163 12.69 9.87 30.04
N PHE A 164 13.47 9.49 29.01
CA PHE A 164 14.91 9.19 29.09
C PHE A 164 15.72 9.79 27.91
N PRO A 165 15.71 11.11 27.72
CA PRO A 165 16.34 11.75 26.55
C PRO A 165 17.87 11.59 26.49
N ASP A 166 18.53 11.43 27.64
CA ASP A 166 19.99 11.31 27.75
C ASP A 166 20.50 9.86 27.74
N ASP A 167 19.60 8.86 27.70
CA ASP A 167 19.97 7.45 27.64
C ASP A 167 20.44 7.06 26.22
N ASP A 168 21.45 6.20 26.12
CA ASP A 168 21.96 5.71 24.83
C ASP A 168 20.85 5.08 23.96
N SER A 169 19.82 4.52 24.60
CA SER A 169 18.64 3.92 23.95
C SER A 169 17.73 4.94 23.26
N ALA A 170 17.83 6.23 23.60
CA ALA A 170 16.99 7.27 22.99
C ALA A 170 17.27 7.42 21.49
N GLN A 171 18.53 7.31 21.08
CA GLN A 171 18.91 7.40 19.65
C GLN A 171 18.38 6.20 18.85
N GLU A 172 18.51 5.00 19.40
CA GLU A 172 17.95 3.77 18.79
C GLU A 172 16.41 3.86 18.72
N SER A 173 15.78 4.43 19.74
CA SER A 173 14.33 4.67 19.78
C SER A 173 13.89 5.70 18.73
N HIS A 174 14.64 6.77 18.51
CA HIS A 174 14.38 7.70 17.41
C HIS A 174 14.46 6.99 16.06
N MET A 175 15.46 6.14 15.84
CA MET A 175 15.53 5.33 14.61
C MET A 175 14.34 4.39 14.46
N ALA A 176 13.96 3.70 15.54
CA ALA A 176 12.83 2.78 15.54
C ALA A 176 11.51 3.51 15.20
N VAL A 177 11.22 4.63 15.87
CA VAL A 177 10.05 5.46 15.57
C VAL A 177 10.06 5.95 14.12
N GLY A 178 11.20 6.46 13.65
CA GLY A 178 11.34 6.90 12.26
C GLY A 178 11.01 5.80 11.25
N ARG A 179 11.53 4.58 11.45
CA ARG A 179 11.27 3.42 10.58
C ARG A 179 9.78 3.02 10.59
N LEU A 180 9.18 2.95 11.77
CA LEU A 180 7.76 2.60 11.92
C LEU A 180 6.85 3.64 11.28
N LEU A 181 7.17 4.92 11.44
CA LEU A 181 6.42 6.01 10.80
C LEU A 181 6.59 6.00 9.27
N VAL A 182 7.75 5.60 8.75
CA VAL A 182 7.97 5.35 7.31
C VAL A 182 7.11 4.19 6.81
N GLU A 183 7.03 3.09 7.55
CA GLU A 183 6.16 1.94 7.22
C GLU A 183 4.68 2.32 7.22
N LEU A 184 4.28 3.23 8.10
CA LEU A 184 2.94 3.83 8.14
C LEU A 184 2.73 4.96 7.11
N GLU A 185 3.72 5.25 6.26
CA GLU A 185 3.73 6.35 5.28
C GLU A 185 3.51 7.75 5.90
N LEU A 186 3.81 7.91 7.19
CA LEU A 186 3.72 9.16 7.95
C LEU A 186 5.02 9.98 7.85
N TRP A 187 5.43 10.30 6.63
CA TRP A 187 6.71 10.94 6.29
C TRP A 187 7.02 12.22 7.08
N THR A 188 6.00 13.04 7.32
CA THR A 188 6.14 14.31 8.05
C THR A 188 6.46 14.09 9.53
N GLN A 189 5.91 13.02 10.13
CA GLN A 189 6.18 12.66 11.53
C GLN A 189 7.50 11.93 11.66
N ALA A 190 7.89 11.09 10.68
CA ALA A 190 9.17 10.36 10.71
C ALA A 190 10.39 11.29 10.66
N LEU A 191 10.28 12.38 9.90
CA LEU A 191 11.37 13.32 9.62
C LEU A 191 12.11 13.86 10.85
N PRO A 192 11.44 14.41 11.90
CA PRO A 192 12.13 14.90 13.08
C PRO A 192 12.92 13.81 13.81
N HIS A 193 12.45 12.56 13.85
CA HIS A 193 13.19 11.49 14.53
C HIS A 193 14.49 11.14 13.80
N PHE A 194 14.46 11.03 12.47
CA PHE A 194 15.70 10.84 11.72
C PHE A 194 16.62 12.06 11.78
N ALA A 195 16.08 13.28 11.87
CA ALA A 195 16.88 14.49 11.96
C ALA A 195 17.68 14.58 13.28
N VAL A 196 17.12 14.12 14.40
CA VAL A 196 17.84 14.05 15.68
C VAL A 196 19.09 13.17 15.53
N VAL A 197 18.92 11.96 14.99
CA VAL A 197 20.01 11.00 14.81
C VAL A 197 21.01 11.46 13.75
N ALA A 198 20.53 12.05 12.64
CA ALA A 198 21.35 12.54 11.53
C ALA A 198 22.32 13.69 11.90
N ASN A 199 22.02 14.40 12.99
CA ASN A 199 22.75 15.57 13.48
C ASN A 199 23.66 15.29 14.68
N VAL A 200 23.77 14.03 15.13
CA VAL A 200 24.71 13.66 16.19
C VAL A 200 26.14 13.96 15.72
N GLU A 201 26.88 14.73 16.52
CA GLU A 201 28.29 15.04 16.26
C GLU A 201 29.13 13.77 16.42
N LEU A 202 29.95 13.47 15.41
CA LEU A 202 30.87 12.34 15.45
C LEU A 202 32.15 12.78 16.16
N ASP A 203 32.46 12.18 17.30
CA ASP A 203 33.81 12.22 17.88
C ASP A 203 34.61 10.96 17.48
N GLU A 204 35.94 10.99 17.65
CA GLU A 204 36.82 9.85 17.28
C GLU A 204 36.45 8.54 17.98
N SER A 205 35.81 8.60 19.16
CA SER A 205 35.45 7.41 19.95
C SER A 205 34.10 6.80 19.57
N THR A 206 33.18 7.60 19.04
CA THR A 206 31.82 7.21 18.64
C THR A 206 31.70 6.89 17.15
N ALA A 207 32.64 7.38 16.33
CA ALA A 207 32.60 7.24 14.89
C ALA A 207 32.40 5.78 14.41
N GLN A 208 33.10 4.81 14.98
CA GLN A 208 33.09 3.46 14.42
C GLN A 208 31.80 2.68 14.69
N ARG A 209 31.14 2.92 15.84
CA ARG A 209 29.88 2.24 16.21
C ARG A 209 28.65 2.91 15.60
N PHE A 210 28.66 4.24 15.50
CA PHE A 210 27.47 5.01 15.12
C PHE A 210 27.39 5.37 13.64
N VAL A 211 28.48 5.27 12.87
CA VAL A 211 28.48 5.57 11.43
C VAL A 211 27.40 4.82 10.64
N PRO A 212 27.15 3.51 10.83
CA PRO A 212 26.08 2.82 10.11
C PRO A 212 24.68 3.38 10.42
N ILE A 213 24.41 3.65 11.69
CA ILE A 213 23.13 4.22 12.16
C ILE A 213 22.96 5.63 11.59
N LEU A 214 24.02 6.45 11.60
CA LEU A 214 24.01 7.80 11.06
C LEU A 214 23.81 7.84 9.54
N ALA A 215 24.48 6.92 8.83
CA ALA A 215 24.32 6.75 7.38
C ALA A 215 22.86 6.42 7.03
N GLU A 216 22.27 5.48 7.76
CA GLU A 216 20.87 5.11 7.62
C GLU A 216 19.94 6.27 7.94
N ALA A 217 20.13 6.94 9.09
CA ALA A 217 19.31 8.08 9.49
C ALA A 217 19.29 9.19 8.43
N ARG A 218 20.47 9.51 7.85
CA ARG A 218 20.57 10.52 6.79
C ARG A 218 19.91 10.07 5.49
N ARG A 219 20.02 8.78 5.14
CA ARG A 219 19.34 8.21 3.97
C ARG A 219 17.82 8.25 4.14
N GLU A 220 17.31 7.84 5.30
CA GLU A 220 15.86 7.82 5.58
C GLU A 220 15.29 9.22 5.76
N LEU A 221 16.06 10.17 6.31
CA LEU A 221 15.71 11.58 6.32
C LEU A 221 15.59 12.12 4.88
N ALA A 222 16.54 11.79 3.99
CA ALA A 222 16.44 12.16 2.57
C ALA A 222 15.22 11.51 1.89
N ARG A 223 14.90 10.25 2.22
CA ARG A 223 13.67 9.58 1.76
C ARG A 223 12.42 10.35 2.21
N CYS A 224 12.31 10.71 3.49
CA CYS A 224 11.16 11.45 4.02
C CYS A 224 10.99 12.81 3.33
N ILE A 225 12.09 13.55 3.12
CA ILE A 225 12.08 14.83 2.39
C ILE A 225 11.60 14.63 0.95
N LEU A 226 12.05 13.56 0.28
CA LEU A 226 11.65 13.23 -1.08
C LEU A 226 10.16 12.88 -1.16
N MET A 227 9.66 12.05 -0.25
CA MET A 227 8.24 11.64 -0.19
C MET A 227 7.30 12.80 0.11
N ARG A 228 7.78 13.85 0.78
CA ARG A 228 7.04 15.11 1.01
C ARG A 228 7.02 16.05 -0.20
N GLY A 229 7.69 15.70 -1.30
CA GLY A 229 7.74 16.52 -2.51
C GLY A 229 8.83 17.61 -2.51
N GLU A 230 9.90 17.45 -1.73
CA GLU A 230 11.05 18.37 -1.70
C GLU A 230 12.30 17.76 -2.41
N PRO A 231 12.24 17.38 -3.70
CA PRO A 231 13.30 16.59 -4.35
C PRO A 231 14.64 17.34 -4.48
N ARG A 232 14.63 18.67 -4.58
CA ARG A 232 15.87 19.48 -4.59
C ARG A 232 16.67 19.31 -3.30
N ARG A 233 15.97 19.34 -2.17
CA ARG A 233 16.58 19.25 -0.84
C ARG A 233 17.05 17.83 -0.55
N ALA A 234 16.25 16.82 -0.91
CA ALA A 234 16.65 15.42 -0.83
C ALA A 234 17.92 15.15 -1.66
N ARG A 235 17.99 15.66 -2.90
CA ARG A 235 19.17 15.53 -3.75
C ARG A 235 20.42 16.12 -3.11
N PHE A 236 20.34 17.35 -2.59
CA PHE A 236 21.46 18.01 -1.93
C PHE A 236 21.94 17.20 -0.71
N MET A 237 20.99 16.70 0.09
CA MET A 237 21.31 15.87 1.25
C MET A 237 22.01 14.56 0.87
N LEU A 238 21.53 13.86 -0.16
CA LEU A 238 22.17 12.64 -0.66
C LEU A 238 23.57 12.91 -1.21
N GLN A 239 23.78 14.03 -1.90
CA GLN A 239 25.11 14.44 -2.36
C GLN A 239 26.07 14.69 -1.20
N GLY A 240 25.61 15.36 -0.14
CA GLY A 240 26.40 15.54 1.08
C GLY A 240 26.69 14.22 1.78
N LEU A 241 25.72 13.30 1.82
CA LEU A 241 25.89 11.98 2.42
C LEU A 241 26.99 11.19 1.70
N GLU A 242 27.00 11.15 0.37
CA GLU A 242 28.03 10.49 -0.44
C GLU A 242 29.45 11.06 -0.23
N GLN A 243 29.55 12.35 0.11
CA GLN A 243 30.85 13.01 0.34
C GLN A 243 31.39 12.79 1.75
N VAL A 244 30.51 12.75 2.75
CA VAL A 244 30.89 12.76 4.17
C VAL A 244 30.98 11.36 4.75
N ILE A 245 30.04 10.47 4.37
CA ILE A 245 29.96 9.12 4.94
C ILE A 245 29.97 8.10 3.81
N PRO A 246 31.03 7.29 3.66
CA PRO A 246 31.05 6.24 2.65
C PRO A 246 29.89 5.27 2.87
N PRO A 247 29.37 4.65 1.80
CA PRO A 247 28.32 3.64 1.93
C PRO A 247 28.81 2.47 2.78
N VAL A 248 27.95 2.00 3.69
CA VAL A 248 28.30 0.92 4.64
C VAL A 248 28.52 -0.40 3.90
N ASP A 249 27.65 -0.68 2.93
CA ASP A 249 27.70 -1.85 2.07
C ASP A 249 27.09 -1.52 0.68
N ASP A 250 27.05 -2.52 -0.20
CA ASP A 250 26.49 -2.37 -1.55
C ASP A 250 24.97 -2.11 -1.53
N ASN A 251 24.27 -2.59 -0.50
CA ASN A 251 22.84 -2.35 -0.33
C ASN A 251 22.57 -0.88 -0.01
N ASP A 252 23.28 -0.30 0.96
CA ASP A 252 23.20 1.10 1.32
C ASP A 252 23.52 1.99 0.10
N ARG A 253 24.56 1.65 -0.66
CA ARG A 253 24.88 2.34 -1.93
C ARG A 253 23.73 2.25 -2.94
N ALA A 254 23.15 1.07 -3.14
CA ALA A 254 22.04 0.87 -4.06
C ALA A 254 20.81 1.69 -3.65
N GLN A 255 20.48 1.72 -2.36
CA GLN A 255 19.35 2.50 -1.84
C GLN A 255 19.57 4.01 -1.98
N ARG A 256 20.79 4.51 -1.70
CA ARG A 256 21.15 5.91 -1.93
C ARG A 256 20.98 6.30 -3.40
N TRP A 257 21.43 5.44 -4.32
CA TRP A 257 21.25 5.66 -5.76
C TRP A 257 19.80 5.60 -6.21
N LEU A 258 18.98 4.73 -5.61
CA LEU A 258 17.54 4.66 -5.88
C LEU A 258 16.84 5.98 -5.48
N LEU A 259 17.15 6.49 -4.28
CA LEU A 259 16.62 7.79 -3.82
C LEU A 259 17.12 8.95 -4.69
N MET A 260 18.40 8.90 -5.12
CA MET A 260 18.96 9.88 -6.04
C MET A 260 18.25 9.85 -7.41
N ALA A 261 18.00 8.65 -7.94
CA ALA A 261 17.27 8.46 -9.19
C ALA A 261 15.89 9.09 -9.09
N ARG A 262 15.12 8.75 -8.05
CA ARG A 262 13.78 9.30 -7.82
C ARG A 262 13.80 10.83 -7.68
N ALA A 263 14.73 11.38 -6.91
CA ALA A 263 14.90 12.83 -6.78
C ALA A 263 15.20 13.51 -8.13
N LEU A 264 16.04 12.90 -8.98
CA LEU A 264 16.35 13.44 -10.30
C LEU A 264 15.16 13.35 -11.26
N LEU A 265 14.39 12.27 -11.22
CA LEU A 265 13.16 12.13 -12.01
C LEU A 265 12.12 13.20 -11.61
N ASP A 266 11.92 13.42 -10.31
CA ASP A 266 11.00 14.46 -9.80
C ASP A 266 11.46 15.90 -10.14
N LEU A 267 12.75 16.07 -10.47
CA LEU A 267 13.33 17.34 -10.92
C LEU A 267 13.32 17.51 -12.45
N GLY A 268 12.77 16.54 -13.20
CA GLY A 268 12.77 16.55 -14.66
C GLY A 268 14.13 16.22 -15.30
N GLN A 269 15.07 15.64 -14.55
CA GLN A 269 16.38 15.22 -15.05
C GLN A 269 16.38 13.74 -15.43
N HIS A 270 15.51 13.38 -16.38
CA HIS A 270 15.12 12.00 -16.68
C HIS A 270 16.30 11.08 -17.02
N GLU A 271 17.17 11.51 -17.95
CA GLU A 271 18.34 10.71 -18.36
C GLU A 271 19.29 10.41 -17.20
N ARG A 272 19.54 11.40 -16.33
CA ARG A 272 20.41 11.22 -15.17
C ARG A 272 19.74 10.32 -14.15
N GLY A 273 18.44 10.50 -13.91
CA GLY A 273 17.65 9.66 -13.03
C GLY A 273 17.69 8.19 -13.46
N LEU A 274 17.44 7.90 -14.73
CA LEU A 274 17.51 6.54 -15.29
C LEU A 274 18.90 5.92 -15.16
N ARG A 275 19.98 6.68 -15.39
CA ARG A 275 21.35 6.16 -15.18
C ARG A 275 21.63 5.78 -13.72
N PHE A 276 21.14 6.57 -12.75
CA PHE A 276 21.27 6.22 -11.33
C PHE A 276 20.42 5.01 -10.98
N LEU A 277 19.22 4.90 -11.55
CA LEU A 277 18.34 3.75 -11.37
C LEU A 277 19.01 2.46 -11.89
N ASP A 278 19.63 2.50 -13.07
CA ASP A 278 20.34 1.36 -13.64
C ASP A 278 21.47 0.87 -12.73
N ARG A 279 22.25 1.82 -12.18
CA ARG A 279 23.30 1.50 -11.22
C ARG A 279 22.74 0.90 -9.94
N ALA A 280 21.63 1.46 -9.43
CA ALA A 280 20.97 0.95 -8.24
C ALA A 280 20.46 -0.48 -8.43
N LEU A 281 19.77 -0.76 -9.54
CA LEU A 281 19.20 -2.08 -9.82
C LEU A 281 20.27 -3.13 -10.15
N ASN A 282 21.37 -2.74 -10.78
CA ASN A 282 22.49 -3.65 -11.03
C ASN A 282 23.24 -4.02 -9.75
N LEU A 283 23.36 -3.09 -8.80
CA LEU A 283 24.06 -3.32 -7.54
C LEU A 283 23.18 -4.00 -6.48
N GLY A 284 21.91 -3.62 -6.39
CA GLY A 284 20.96 -4.05 -5.37
C GLY A 284 20.10 -5.26 -5.76
N GLN A 285 20.60 -6.17 -6.61
CA GLN A 285 19.84 -7.35 -7.05
C GLN A 285 19.35 -8.16 -5.83
N GLY A 286 18.05 -8.41 -5.77
CA GLY A 286 17.40 -9.16 -4.67
C GLY A 286 17.08 -8.34 -3.42
N ILE A 287 17.44 -7.05 -3.36
CA ILE A 287 17.19 -6.19 -2.20
C ILE A 287 16.22 -5.05 -2.52
N ILE A 288 16.39 -4.42 -3.68
CA ILE A 288 15.42 -3.44 -4.17
C ILE A 288 14.24 -4.21 -4.75
N SER A 289 13.01 -3.79 -4.40
CA SER A 289 11.80 -4.34 -5.01
C SER A 289 11.88 -4.14 -6.52
N GLU A 290 11.97 -5.23 -7.28
CA GLU A 290 12.06 -5.15 -8.74
C GLU A 290 10.86 -4.40 -9.35
N PHE A 291 9.70 -4.50 -8.69
CA PHE A 291 8.50 -3.76 -9.06
C PHE A 291 8.67 -2.25 -8.85
N GLU A 292 9.23 -1.80 -7.72
CA GLU A 292 9.51 -0.38 -7.47
C GLU A 292 10.53 0.17 -8.46
N GLY A 293 11.59 -0.60 -8.72
CA GLY A 293 12.58 -0.27 -9.75
C GLY A 293 11.96 -0.11 -11.13
N MET A 294 11.06 -1.03 -11.50
CA MET A 294 10.34 -0.98 -12.77
C MET A 294 9.37 0.21 -12.84
N ASP A 295 8.66 0.52 -11.76
CA ASP A 295 7.77 1.68 -11.69
C ASP A 295 8.53 3.00 -11.89
N LEU A 296 9.66 3.18 -11.21
CA LEU A 296 10.53 4.34 -11.40
C LEU A 296 11.10 4.42 -12.82
N ARG A 297 11.45 3.28 -13.42
CA ARG A 297 11.93 3.23 -14.82
C ARG A 297 10.85 3.69 -15.78
N ALA A 298 9.65 3.12 -15.69
CA ALA A 298 8.53 3.49 -16.55
C ALA A 298 8.17 4.97 -16.39
N ARG A 299 8.13 5.47 -15.15
CA ARG A 299 7.92 6.91 -14.87
C ARG A 299 9.00 7.78 -15.51
N GLY A 300 10.27 7.37 -15.42
CA GLY A 300 11.38 8.09 -16.04
C GLY A 300 11.27 8.15 -17.57
N LEU A 301 10.85 7.06 -18.21
CA LEU A 301 10.63 6.99 -19.66
C LEU A 301 9.45 7.86 -20.10
N VAL A 302 8.33 7.82 -19.37
CA VAL A 302 7.18 8.70 -19.63
C VAL A 302 7.59 10.18 -19.55
N LEU A 303 8.35 10.57 -18.51
CA LEU A 303 8.83 11.94 -18.37
C LEU A 303 9.85 12.33 -19.46
N ALA A 304 10.57 11.37 -20.02
CA ALA A 304 11.45 11.58 -21.17
C ALA A 304 10.69 11.71 -22.51
N GLY A 305 9.37 11.53 -22.53
CA GLY A 305 8.57 11.54 -23.76
C GLY A 305 8.56 10.19 -24.49
N GLU A 306 8.94 9.11 -23.80
CA GLU A 306 9.03 7.73 -24.31
C GLU A 306 8.06 6.77 -23.57
N PRO A 307 6.74 7.06 -23.56
CA PRO A 307 5.75 6.22 -22.85
C PRO A 307 5.62 4.79 -23.41
N ILE A 308 5.90 4.58 -24.70
CA ILE A 308 5.83 3.27 -25.35
C ILE A 308 7.00 2.38 -24.91
N GLU A 309 8.19 2.94 -24.78
CA GLU A 309 9.35 2.29 -24.19
C GLU A 309 9.06 1.90 -22.74
N GLY A 310 8.34 2.76 -22.01
CA GLY A 310 7.82 2.45 -20.67
C GLY A 310 6.86 1.25 -20.67
N SER A 311 5.91 1.21 -21.62
CA SER A 311 5.00 0.08 -21.81
C SER A 311 5.75 -1.23 -22.13
N LEU A 312 6.70 -1.18 -23.06
CA LEU A 312 7.53 -2.32 -23.44
C LEU A 312 8.37 -2.83 -22.27
N ALA A 313 8.93 -1.93 -21.47
CA ALA A 313 9.68 -2.30 -20.28
C ALA A 313 8.80 -3.05 -19.27
N TRP A 314 7.54 -2.65 -19.08
CA TRP A 314 6.58 -3.38 -18.23
C TRP A 314 6.24 -4.77 -18.79
N LEU A 315 6.08 -4.88 -20.11
CA LEU A 315 5.87 -6.15 -20.80
C LEU A 315 7.09 -7.07 -20.66
N HIS A 316 8.32 -6.55 -20.74
CA HIS A 316 9.52 -7.33 -20.52
C HIS A 316 9.62 -7.79 -19.07
N PHE A 317 9.36 -6.89 -18.12
CA PHE A 317 9.32 -7.21 -16.71
C PHE A 317 8.29 -8.30 -16.40
N SER A 318 7.07 -8.24 -16.97
CA SER A 318 6.01 -9.19 -16.66
C SER A 318 6.39 -10.66 -16.98
N ARG A 319 7.29 -10.91 -17.94
CA ARG A 319 7.64 -12.26 -18.42
C ARG A 319 8.34 -13.13 -17.37
N THR A 320 9.09 -12.52 -16.46
CA THR A 320 9.89 -13.25 -15.45
C THR A 320 9.24 -13.31 -14.08
N GLN A 321 8.02 -12.77 -13.94
CA GLN A 321 7.39 -12.52 -12.65
C GLN A 321 6.29 -13.53 -12.30
N PRO A 322 6.02 -13.76 -11.00
CA PRO A 322 4.90 -14.57 -10.55
C PRO A 322 3.57 -13.97 -11.00
N ILE A 323 2.52 -14.80 -11.10
CA ILE A 323 1.24 -14.44 -11.72
C ILE A 323 0.60 -13.17 -11.14
N THR A 324 0.71 -12.95 -9.83
CA THR A 324 0.16 -11.77 -9.14
C THR A 324 0.84 -10.47 -9.59
N THR A 325 2.18 -10.46 -9.64
CA THR A 325 2.99 -9.32 -10.10
C THR A 325 2.86 -9.13 -11.62
N LYS A 326 2.85 -10.23 -12.37
CA LYS A 326 2.66 -10.23 -13.82
C LYS A 326 1.36 -9.56 -14.24
N ARG A 327 0.24 -9.85 -13.54
CA ARG A 327 -1.06 -9.18 -13.78
C ARG A 327 -0.94 -7.66 -13.64
N LYS A 328 -0.33 -7.18 -12.55
CA LYS A 328 -0.11 -5.73 -12.34
C LYS A 328 0.77 -5.11 -13.43
N ALA A 329 1.86 -5.78 -13.79
CA ALA A 329 2.78 -5.31 -14.82
C ALA A 329 2.11 -5.19 -16.20
N LEU A 330 1.32 -6.19 -16.62
CA LEU A 330 0.57 -6.14 -17.87
C LEU A 330 -0.48 -5.01 -17.88
N ALA A 331 -1.20 -4.80 -16.78
CA ALA A 331 -2.14 -3.69 -16.66
C ALA A 331 -1.43 -2.33 -16.82
N ARG A 332 -0.26 -2.15 -16.21
CA ARG A 332 0.56 -0.93 -16.34
C ARG A 332 1.08 -0.73 -17.77
N ALA A 333 1.51 -1.80 -18.44
CA ALA A 333 1.91 -1.73 -19.85
C ALA A 333 0.76 -1.26 -20.74
N ALA A 334 -0.43 -1.85 -20.59
CA ALA A 334 -1.61 -1.48 -21.38
C ALA A 334 -2.07 -0.05 -21.10
N GLN A 335 -2.04 0.36 -19.83
CA GLN A 335 -2.35 1.74 -19.44
C GLN A 335 -1.41 2.75 -20.11
N LEU A 336 -0.11 2.49 -20.11
CA LEU A 336 0.87 3.39 -20.75
C LEU A 336 0.71 3.42 -22.27
N ALA A 337 0.52 2.27 -22.92
CA ALA A 337 0.27 2.21 -24.36
C ALA A 337 -0.99 3.01 -24.75
N LEU A 338 -2.08 2.86 -24.00
CA LEU A 338 -3.34 3.56 -24.26
C LEU A 338 -3.27 5.08 -23.99
N SER A 339 -2.29 5.54 -23.20
CA SER A 339 -2.09 6.96 -22.93
C SER A 339 -1.52 7.73 -24.13
N VAL A 340 -1.04 7.03 -25.15
CA VAL A 340 -0.47 7.59 -26.38
C VAL A 340 -1.47 7.46 -27.52
N GLU A 341 -1.84 8.58 -28.12
CA GLU A 341 -2.72 8.59 -29.29
C GLU A 341 -2.04 7.91 -30.49
N GLY A 342 -2.76 7.00 -31.17
CA GLY A 342 -2.24 6.24 -32.31
C GLY A 342 -1.57 4.90 -31.95
N GLU A 343 -1.45 4.58 -30.66
CA GLU A 343 -0.80 3.35 -30.16
C GLU A 343 -1.81 2.30 -29.67
N GLU A 344 -3.07 2.39 -30.12
CA GLU A 344 -4.14 1.45 -29.79
C GLU A 344 -3.77 0.01 -30.20
N LEU A 345 -3.01 -0.15 -31.29
CA LEU A 345 -2.52 -1.45 -31.75
C LEU A 345 -1.61 -2.12 -30.71
N ALA A 346 -0.77 -1.35 -30.00
CA ALA A 346 0.09 -1.89 -28.95
C ALA A 346 -0.73 -2.52 -27.82
N VAL A 347 -1.87 -1.89 -27.45
CA VAL A 347 -2.82 -2.44 -26.47
C VAL A 347 -3.43 -3.76 -26.96
N LEU A 348 -3.78 -3.87 -28.24
CA LEU A 348 -4.32 -5.11 -28.81
C LEU A 348 -3.26 -6.23 -28.88
N PHE A 349 -1.99 -5.89 -29.13
CA PHE A 349 -0.89 -6.85 -29.02
C PHE A 349 -0.69 -7.34 -27.58
N LEU A 350 -0.80 -6.44 -26.60
CA LEU A 350 -0.76 -6.78 -25.17
C LEU A 350 -1.93 -7.70 -24.78
N GLN A 351 -3.15 -7.43 -25.27
CA GLN A 351 -4.31 -8.32 -25.08
C GLN A 351 -4.01 -9.72 -25.60
N LYS A 352 -3.57 -9.84 -26.85
CA LYS A 352 -3.25 -11.14 -27.46
C LYS A 352 -2.13 -11.88 -26.70
N HIS A 353 -1.16 -11.15 -26.16
CA HIS A 353 -0.13 -11.74 -25.31
C HIS A 353 -0.71 -12.24 -23.98
N ALA A 354 -1.52 -11.42 -23.31
CA ALA A 354 -2.17 -11.77 -22.06
C ALA A 354 -3.14 -12.96 -22.21
N ASP A 355 -3.89 -13.04 -23.30
CA ASP A 355 -4.80 -14.16 -23.61
C ASP A 355 -4.05 -15.51 -23.67
N LYS A 356 -2.86 -15.53 -24.30
CA LYS A 356 -2.02 -16.74 -24.37
C LYS A 356 -1.57 -17.22 -23.00
N GLU A 357 -1.48 -16.31 -22.03
CA GLU A 357 -1.08 -16.60 -20.66
C GLU A 357 -2.29 -16.75 -19.71
N GLY A 358 -3.52 -16.70 -20.22
CA GLY A 358 -4.74 -16.79 -19.42
C GLY A 358 -5.03 -15.56 -18.55
N LEU A 359 -4.46 -14.40 -18.92
CA LEU A 359 -4.56 -13.13 -18.20
C LEU A 359 -5.30 -12.03 -19.00
N GLY A 360 -6.05 -12.43 -20.03
CA GLY A 360 -6.77 -11.52 -20.91
C GLY A 360 -7.76 -10.60 -20.19
N ASP A 361 -8.33 -11.08 -19.08
CA ASP A 361 -9.27 -10.35 -18.23
C ASP A 361 -8.69 -9.05 -17.67
N VAL A 362 -7.36 -9.00 -17.47
CA VAL A 362 -6.66 -7.82 -16.94
C VAL A 362 -6.55 -6.70 -17.97
N ILE A 363 -6.42 -7.06 -19.24
CA ILE A 363 -6.20 -6.11 -20.34
C ILE A 363 -7.52 -5.69 -20.99
N GLU A 364 -8.59 -6.47 -20.79
CA GLU A 364 -9.88 -6.28 -21.44
C GLU A 364 -10.43 -4.84 -21.37
N PRO A 365 -10.40 -4.12 -20.22
CA PRO A 365 -10.87 -2.73 -20.19
C PRO A 365 -10.10 -1.81 -21.13
N TYR A 366 -8.77 -1.98 -21.21
CA TYR A 366 -7.91 -1.17 -22.07
C TYR A 366 -8.07 -1.55 -23.54
N SER A 367 -8.22 -2.85 -23.82
CA SER A 367 -8.39 -3.33 -25.20
C SER A 367 -9.76 -2.98 -25.78
N ALA A 368 -10.82 -2.97 -24.97
CA ALA A 368 -12.13 -2.45 -25.35
C ALA A 368 -12.06 -0.96 -25.72
N GLU A 369 -11.40 -0.14 -24.89
CA GLU A 369 -11.21 1.28 -25.20
C GLU A 369 -10.37 1.49 -26.48
N ALA A 370 -9.28 0.74 -26.66
CA ALA A 370 -8.47 0.77 -27.87
C ALA A 370 -9.28 0.38 -29.13
N ARG A 371 -10.12 -0.68 -29.05
CA ARG A 371 -11.02 -1.06 -30.15
C ARG A 371 -12.04 0.02 -30.45
N SER A 372 -12.59 0.66 -29.42
CA SER A 372 -13.52 1.79 -29.57
C SER A 372 -12.85 2.96 -30.29
N ARG A 373 -11.63 3.34 -29.90
CA ARG A 373 -10.85 4.42 -30.57
C ARG A 373 -10.54 4.09 -32.03
N LEU A 374 -10.27 2.83 -32.34
CA LEU A 374 -10.07 2.34 -33.70
C LEU A 374 -11.39 2.11 -34.48
N GLY A 375 -12.55 2.26 -33.84
CA GLY A 375 -13.86 2.01 -34.46
C GLY A 375 -14.12 0.54 -34.81
N LEU A 376 -13.51 -0.40 -34.09
CA LEU A 376 -13.60 -1.85 -34.33
C LEU A 376 -14.75 -2.54 -33.60
N ASP A 377 -15.43 -1.86 -32.68
CA ASP A 377 -16.39 -2.49 -31.76
C ASP A 377 -17.82 -2.59 -32.33
N ALA A 378 -18.07 -3.57 -33.20
CA ALA A 378 -19.40 -3.76 -33.83
C ALA A 378 -20.56 -3.96 -32.84
N LYS A 379 -20.31 -4.47 -31.62
CA LYS A 379 -21.35 -4.81 -30.62
C LYS A 379 -21.81 -3.63 -29.74
N SER A 380 -21.03 -2.55 -29.63
CA SER A 380 -21.46 -1.36 -28.87
C SER A 380 -22.42 -0.47 -29.68
N PHE A 381 -22.44 -0.61 -31.00
CA PHE A 381 -23.22 0.24 -31.91
C PHE A 381 -24.69 -0.15 -32.04
N GLU A 382 -25.04 -1.44 -31.91
CA GLU A 382 -26.45 -1.89 -31.95
C GLU A 382 -27.27 -1.28 -30.80
N ASN A 383 -26.63 -0.89 -29.69
CA ASN A 383 -27.26 -0.24 -28.54
C ASN A 383 -27.07 1.29 -28.50
N SER A 384 -26.49 1.89 -29.55
CA SER A 384 -26.20 3.33 -29.58
C SER A 384 -27.38 4.15 -30.11
N THR A 385 -27.53 5.38 -29.62
CA THR A 385 -28.63 6.28 -30.02
C THR A 385 -28.60 6.55 -31.53
N PRO A 386 -29.76 6.75 -32.18
CA PRO A 386 -29.86 7.08 -33.60
C PRO A 386 -28.94 8.20 -34.09
N SER A 387 -28.74 9.24 -33.27
CA SER A 387 -27.88 10.40 -33.57
C SER A 387 -26.40 10.01 -33.70
N ILE A 388 -25.88 9.18 -32.80
CA ILE A 388 -24.48 8.69 -32.83
C ILE A 388 -24.24 7.81 -34.07
N ARG A 389 -25.23 7.00 -34.48
CA ARG A 389 -25.15 6.19 -35.70
C ARG A 389 -25.13 7.06 -36.96
N LEU A 390 -25.88 8.16 -36.98
CA LEU A 390 -25.84 9.15 -38.06
C LEU A 390 -24.45 9.78 -38.21
N ASP A 391 -23.87 10.30 -37.12
CA ASP A 391 -22.53 10.92 -37.14
C ASP A 391 -21.47 9.95 -37.66
N ARG A 392 -21.55 8.67 -37.27
CA ARG A 392 -20.62 7.63 -37.76
C ARG A 392 -20.82 7.32 -39.24
N GLY A 393 -22.07 7.25 -39.71
CA GLY A 393 -22.37 7.05 -41.13
C GLY A 393 -21.75 8.14 -42.00
N GLU A 394 -21.85 9.40 -41.56
CA GLU A 394 -21.21 10.54 -42.23
C GLU A 394 -19.68 10.48 -42.19
N GLN A 395 -19.08 10.07 -41.06
CA GLN A 395 -17.63 9.87 -40.97
C GLN A 395 -17.13 8.79 -41.93
N LEU A 396 -17.85 7.67 -42.04
CA LEU A 396 -17.51 6.57 -42.95
C LEU A 396 -17.62 6.99 -44.42
N LEU A 397 -18.60 7.85 -44.73
CA LEU A 397 -18.75 8.45 -46.05
C LEU A 397 -17.56 9.38 -46.35
N ALA A 398 -17.16 10.23 -45.38
CA ALA A 398 -16.00 11.11 -45.50
C ALA A 398 -14.68 10.33 -45.67
N SER A 399 -14.57 9.14 -45.09
CA SER A 399 -13.41 8.24 -45.24
C SER A 399 -13.47 7.34 -46.48
N GLY A 400 -14.43 7.57 -47.40
CA GLY A 400 -14.56 6.82 -48.65
C GLY A 400 -15.07 5.37 -48.51
N SER A 401 -15.59 5.01 -47.34
CA SER A 401 -16.07 3.66 -47.03
C SER A 401 -17.57 3.50 -47.30
N SER A 402 -17.99 3.73 -48.55
CA SER A 402 -19.41 3.79 -48.97
C SER A 402 -20.22 2.55 -48.59
N ASP A 403 -19.67 1.34 -48.72
CA ASP A 403 -20.38 0.08 -48.39
C ASP A 403 -20.64 -0.10 -46.88
N GLN A 404 -19.79 0.50 -46.05
CA GLN A 404 -19.97 0.48 -44.59
C GLN A 404 -20.94 1.56 -44.15
N ALA A 405 -20.84 2.76 -44.74
CA ALA A 405 -21.78 3.85 -44.51
C ALA A 405 -23.22 3.43 -44.89
N LEU A 406 -23.41 2.78 -46.04
CA LEU A 406 -24.73 2.28 -46.48
C LEU A 406 -25.33 1.28 -45.48
N ARG A 407 -24.52 0.38 -44.92
CA ARG A 407 -24.98 -0.57 -43.89
C ARG A 407 -25.45 0.13 -42.62
N VAL A 408 -24.70 1.13 -42.16
CA VAL A 408 -25.09 1.94 -40.99
C VAL A 408 -26.39 2.70 -41.26
N PHE A 409 -26.52 3.34 -42.43
CA PHE A 409 -27.73 4.10 -42.76
C PHE A 409 -28.96 3.22 -42.97
N ARG A 410 -28.82 2.01 -43.54
CA ARG A 410 -29.93 1.03 -43.64
C ARG A 410 -30.43 0.60 -42.27
N ALA A 411 -29.53 0.34 -41.32
CA ALA A 411 -29.91 0.00 -39.95
C ALA A 411 -30.67 1.16 -39.27
N LEU A 412 -30.34 2.41 -39.61
CA LEU A 412 -30.99 3.60 -39.08
C LEU A 412 -32.37 3.89 -39.73
N GLN A 413 -32.67 3.30 -40.88
CA GLN A 413 -33.87 3.62 -41.66
C GLN A 413 -35.18 3.40 -40.89
N GLN A 414 -35.23 2.38 -40.03
CA GLN A 414 -36.41 2.06 -39.21
C GLN A 414 -36.63 3.09 -38.08
N GLU A 415 -35.59 3.84 -37.72
CA GLU A 415 -35.57 4.76 -36.58
C GLU A 415 -35.50 6.23 -37.04
N ILE A 416 -35.52 6.50 -38.35
CA ILE A 416 -35.38 7.85 -38.92
C ILE A 416 -36.39 8.85 -38.33
N TRP A 417 -37.59 8.40 -37.98
CA TRP A 417 -38.65 9.25 -37.42
C TRP A 417 -38.42 9.65 -35.96
N THR A 418 -37.44 9.04 -35.28
CA THR A 418 -37.02 9.43 -33.93
C THR A 418 -35.97 10.56 -33.95
N LEU A 419 -35.38 10.84 -35.12
CA LEU A 419 -34.40 11.90 -35.31
C LEU A 419 -35.07 13.28 -35.38
N SER A 420 -34.36 14.31 -34.90
CA SER A 420 -34.79 15.70 -35.08
C SER A 420 -34.88 16.06 -36.57
N THR A 421 -35.62 17.11 -36.91
CA THR A 421 -35.76 17.57 -38.30
C THR A 421 -34.41 17.91 -38.95
N ALA A 422 -33.45 18.44 -38.18
CA ALA A 422 -32.10 18.73 -38.68
C ALA A 422 -31.30 17.44 -38.97
N GLU A 423 -31.42 16.43 -38.11
CA GLU A 423 -30.75 15.13 -38.29
C GLU A 423 -31.37 14.31 -39.43
N ARG A 424 -32.70 14.36 -39.60
CA ARG A 424 -33.37 13.76 -40.77
C ARG A 424 -32.90 14.37 -42.08
N MET A 425 -32.66 15.68 -42.10
CA MET A 425 -32.07 16.34 -43.26
C MET A 425 -30.65 15.86 -43.54
N ARG A 426 -29.80 15.82 -42.50
CA ARG A 426 -28.43 15.28 -42.60
C ARG A 426 -28.42 13.84 -43.14
N TYR A 427 -29.23 12.96 -42.56
CA TYR A 427 -29.39 11.59 -43.02
C TYR A 427 -29.83 11.52 -44.48
N GLY A 428 -30.84 12.31 -44.87
CA GLY A 428 -31.34 12.33 -46.24
C GLY A 428 -30.29 12.74 -47.26
N MET A 429 -29.51 13.78 -46.95
CA MET A 429 -28.44 14.29 -47.82
C MET A 429 -27.27 13.30 -47.94
N ALA A 430 -27.01 12.49 -46.92
CA ALA A 430 -25.93 11.49 -46.94
C ALA A 430 -26.37 10.15 -47.57
N TYR A 431 -27.62 9.73 -47.34
CA TYR A 431 -28.12 8.41 -47.73
C TYR A 431 -28.59 8.36 -49.19
N ALA A 432 -29.23 9.41 -49.70
CA ALA A 432 -29.76 9.41 -51.06
C ALA A 432 -28.68 9.26 -52.16
N PRO A 433 -27.51 9.92 -52.10
CA PRO A 433 -26.43 9.67 -53.06
C PRO A 433 -25.86 8.25 -52.98
N LEU A 434 -25.82 7.66 -51.77
CA LEU A 434 -25.39 6.28 -51.60
C LEU A 434 -26.37 5.28 -52.23
N LEU A 435 -27.69 5.53 -52.11
CA LEU A 435 -28.71 4.73 -52.76
C LEU A 435 -28.62 4.80 -54.29
N GLU A 436 -28.39 5.99 -54.84
CA GLU A 436 -28.19 6.19 -56.27
C GLU A 436 -26.98 5.38 -56.77
N GLN A 437 -25.86 5.43 -56.04
CA GLN A 437 -24.62 4.76 -56.43
C GLN A 437 -24.72 3.23 -56.36
N GLN A 438 -25.48 2.70 -55.39
CA GLN A 438 -25.43 1.28 -55.02
C GLN A 438 -26.68 0.49 -55.43
N GLU A 439 -27.81 1.16 -55.63
CA GLU A 439 -29.07 0.51 -56.02
C GLU A 439 -29.60 1.05 -57.35
N SER A 440 -30.22 2.23 -57.34
CA SER A 440 -30.76 2.88 -58.53
C SER A 440 -31.13 4.33 -58.25
N ALA A 441 -31.21 5.13 -59.32
CA ALA A 441 -31.75 6.48 -59.26
C ALA A 441 -33.20 6.48 -58.73
N ASP A 442 -34.03 5.52 -59.14
CA ASP A 442 -35.43 5.44 -58.73
C ASP A 442 -35.58 5.24 -57.21
N ALA A 443 -34.77 4.36 -56.61
CA ALA A 443 -34.77 4.12 -55.17
C ALA A 443 -34.38 5.38 -54.38
N SER A 444 -33.40 6.14 -54.89
CA SER A 444 -32.97 7.39 -54.29
C SER A 444 -34.07 8.47 -54.37
N ILE A 445 -34.72 8.61 -55.53
CA ILE A 445 -35.79 9.59 -55.76
C ILE A 445 -37.03 9.24 -54.94
N GLU A 446 -37.41 7.96 -54.85
CA GLU A 446 -38.52 7.52 -53.99
C GLU A 446 -38.26 7.85 -52.51
N PHE A 447 -37.03 7.60 -52.04
CA PHE A 447 -36.62 7.96 -50.69
C PHE A 447 -36.70 9.48 -50.45
N LEU A 448 -36.18 10.30 -51.36
CA LEU A 448 -36.22 11.77 -51.26
C LEU A 448 -37.67 12.30 -51.29
N ARG A 449 -38.55 11.71 -52.11
CA ARG A 449 -39.98 12.05 -52.12
C ARG A 449 -40.63 11.81 -50.76
N ASN A 450 -40.39 10.64 -50.16
CA ASN A 450 -40.91 10.31 -48.83
C ASN A 450 -40.34 11.22 -47.73
N LEU A 451 -39.06 11.57 -47.83
CA LEU A 451 -38.44 12.51 -46.91
C LEU A 451 -39.07 13.92 -47.04
N ALA A 452 -39.28 14.42 -48.26
CA ALA A 452 -39.88 15.72 -48.52
C ALA A 452 -41.28 15.86 -47.92
N LEU A 453 -42.09 14.81 -47.97
CA LEU A 453 -43.44 14.79 -47.38
C LEU A 453 -43.43 14.95 -45.85
N SER A 454 -42.33 14.57 -45.21
CA SER A 454 -42.19 14.61 -43.75
C SER A 454 -41.63 15.92 -43.20
N LEU A 455 -41.27 16.86 -44.08
CA LEU A 455 -40.61 18.13 -43.74
C LEU A 455 -41.60 19.28 -43.78
N GLU A 456 -41.79 19.95 -42.64
CA GLU A 456 -42.69 21.11 -42.54
C GLU A 456 -42.08 22.37 -43.20
N SER A 457 -40.77 22.57 -43.03
CA SER A 457 -40.06 23.75 -43.56
C SER A 457 -39.95 23.70 -45.09
N VAL A 458 -40.36 24.81 -45.72
CA VAL A 458 -40.22 25.04 -47.18
C VAL A 458 -38.75 25.02 -47.60
N GLU A 459 -37.86 25.55 -46.75
CA GLU A 459 -36.41 25.58 -47.01
C GLU A 459 -35.81 24.17 -47.06
N ASN A 460 -36.18 23.32 -46.10
CA ASN A 460 -35.72 21.93 -46.06
C ASN A 460 -36.24 21.12 -47.25
N ARG A 461 -37.52 21.29 -47.63
CA ARG A 461 -38.08 20.68 -48.83
C ARG A 461 -37.36 21.14 -50.09
N SER A 462 -37.04 22.42 -50.19
CA SER A 462 -36.28 22.97 -51.34
C SER A 462 -34.91 22.32 -51.49
N ARG A 463 -34.20 22.04 -50.38
CA ARG A 463 -32.91 21.32 -50.41
C ARG A 463 -33.05 19.87 -50.88
N VAL A 464 -34.12 19.18 -50.47
CA VAL A 464 -34.44 17.82 -50.94
C VAL A 464 -34.78 17.81 -52.43
N TYR A 465 -35.59 18.77 -52.88
CA TYR A 465 -35.94 18.92 -54.30
C TYR A 465 -34.72 19.20 -55.18
N LEU A 466 -33.80 20.05 -54.71
CA LEU A 466 -32.56 20.34 -55.42
C LEU A 466 -31.67 19.10 -55.57
N LEU A 467 -31.46 18.34 -54.48
CA LEU A 467 -30.69 17.09 -54.56
C LEU A 467 -31.34 16.08 -55.51
N ALA A 468 -32.67 15.96 -55.49
CA ALA A 468 -33.38 15.04 -56.37
C ALA A 468 -33.28 15.47 -57.85
N ALA A 469 -33.35 16.78 -58.13
CA ALA A 469 -33.15 17.32 -59.46
C ALA A 469 -31.74 17.02 -60.00
N GLU A 470 -30.70 17.20 -59.18
CA GLU A 470 -29.31 16.89 -59.54
C GLU A 470 -29.11 15.39 -59.84
N ILE A 471 -29.78 14.50 -59.10
CA ILE A 471 -29.77 13.06 -59.37
C ILE A 471 -30.48 12.76 -60.71
N LEU A 472 -31.68 13.30 -60.92
CA LEU A 472 -32.45 13.10 -62.17
C LEU A 472 -31.69 13.60 -63.40
N GLU A 473 -31.02 14.75 -63.27
CA GLU A 473 -30.21 15.34 -64.33
C GLU A 473 -29.00 14.46 -64.71
N ARG A 474 -28.28 13.91 -63.71
CA ARG A 474 -27.19 12.94 -63.94
C ARG A 474 -27.66 11.68 -64.67
N HIS A 475 -28.93 11.32 -64.52
CA HIS A 475 -29.57 10.20 -65.20
C HIS A 475 -30.35 10.60 -66.46
N ALA A 476 -30.16 11.82 -66.99
CA ALA A 476 -30.76 12.36 -68.21
C ALA A 476 -32.31 12.41 -68.22
N ARG A 477 -32.94 12.50 -67.05
CA ARG A 477 -34.41 12.63 -66.88
C ARG A 477 -34.80 14.10 -66.73
N PHE A 478 -34.56 14.88 -67.79
CA PHE A 478 -34.62 16.35 -67.73
C PHE A 478 -36.02 16.92 -67.43
N GLU A 479 -37.09 16.27 -67.91
CA GLU A 479 -38.47 16.71 -67.63
C GLU A 479 -38.78 16.60 -66.14
N GLU A 480 -38.42 15.49 -65.52
CA GLU A 480 -38.62 15.26 -64.09
C GLU A 480 -37.67 16.12 -63.23
N ALA A 481 -36.45 16.34 -63.69
CA ALA A 481 -35.52 17.28 -63.05
C ALA A 481 -36.07 18.71 -63.05
N ALA A 482 -36.72 19.14 -64.14
CA ALA A 482 -37.38 20.44 -64.23
C ALA A 482 -38.57 20.54 -63.27
N GLU A 483 -39.37 19.47 -63.11
CA GLU A 483 -40.43 19.42 -62.09
C GLU A 483 -39.85 19.53 -60.67
N ALA A 484 -38.75 18.81 -60.38
CA ALA A 484 -38.07 18.86 -59.09
C ALA A 484 -37.52 20.25 -58.78
N TYR A 485 -36.85 20.93 -59.73
CA TYR A 485 -36.43 22.33 -59.55
C TYR A 485 -37.62 23.28 -59.33
N GLY A 486 -38.78 22.96 -59.91
CA GLY A 486 -40.05 23.65 -59.66
C GLY A 486 -40.70 23.37 -58.30
N GLY A 487 -40.08 22.52 -57.47
CA GLY A 487 -40.55 22.16 -56.14
C GLY A 487 -41.53 20.98 -56.11
N LYS A 488 -41.52 20.11 -57.13
CA LYS A 488 -42.43 18.96 -57.25
C LYS A 488 -41.64 17.67 -57.49
N LEU A 489 -41.83 16.68 -56.62
CA LEU A 489 -41.19 15.35 -56.68
C LEU A 489 -42.21 14.22 -56.78
#